data_AF-W9VCJ6-F1
#
_entry.id   AF-W9VCJ6-F1
#
_cell.length_a   1.000
_cell.length_b   1.000
_cell.length_c   1.000
_cell.angle_alpha   90.00
_cell.angle_beta   90.00
_cell.angle_gamma   90.00
#
_symmetry.space_group_name_H-M   'P 1'
#
loop_
_entity.id
_entity.type
_entity.pdbx_description
1 polymer ?
#
loop_
_entity_poly.entity_id
_entity_poly.type
_entity_poly.pdbx_seq_one_letter_code
_entity_poly.pdbx_strand_id
1 'polypeptide(L)' 'MAVALRAGRSLLVLAGTGGTADLLADAWREDRAIPDLAFGPGERALVHVVELADARSQLSDIVRRTLGG' A
#
# COMPACT_ATOMS: atom_id res chain seq x y z
N MET A 1 8.37 17.01 2.50
CA MET A 1 6.91 17.21 2.38
C MET A 1 6.29 15.82 2.48
N ALA A 2 5.67 15.47 3.61
CA ALA A 2 5.15 14.12 3.81
C ALA A 2 3.89 13.91 2.95
N VAL A 3 3.84 12.82 2.19
CA VAL A 3 2.66 12.44 1.40
C VAL A 3 1.59 11.95 2.36
N ALA A 4 0.65 12.83 2.74
CA ALA A 4 -0.54 12.42 3.47
C ALA A 4 -1.54 11.80 2.49
N LEU A 5 -1.99 10.56 2.75
CA LEU A 5 -3.12 9.98 2.04
C LEU A 5 -4.35 10.81 2.37
N ARG A 6 -4.72 11.74 1.47
CA ARG A 6 -5.90 12.58 1.66
C ARG A 6 -7.12 11.66 1.78
N ALA A 7 -7.83 11.80 2.90
CA ALA A 7 -8.97 10.99 3.31
C ALA A 7 -9.86 10.59 2.11
N GLY A 8 -10.00 9.27 1.91
CA GLY A 8 -10.91 8.68 0.92
C GLY A 8 -10.27 7.95 -0.25
N ARG A 9 -8.94 7.78 -0.30
CA ARG A 9 -8.27 7.02 -1.37
C ARG A 9 -7.31 5.99 -0.78
N SER A 10 -7.48 4.71 -1.14
CA SER A 10 -6.54 3.65 -0.79
C SER A 10 -5.27 3.71 -1.64
N LEU A 11 -4.13 3.32 -1.06
CA LEU A 11 -2.85 3.19 -1.74
C LEU A 11 -2.61 1.72 -2.08
N LEU A 12 -2.49 1.40 -3.36
CA LEU A 12 -2.07 0.07 -3.82
C LEU A 12 -0.57 0.08 -4.14
N VAL A 13 0.16 -0.84 -3.52
CA VAL A 13 1.60 -1.01 -3.66
C VAL A 13 1.82 -2.35 -4.34
N LEU A 14 2.38 -2.30 -5.55
CA LEU A 14 2.75 -3.50 -6.31
C LEU A 14 4.23 -3.80 -6.06
N ALA A 15 4.50 -4.70 -5.11
CA ALA A 15 5.83 -5.18 -4.78
C ALA A 15 6.35 -6.08 -5.92
N GLY A 16 7.59 -5.91 -6.33
CA GLY A 16 8.25 -6.68 -7.37
C GLY A 16 9.71 -6.97 -7.02
N THR A 17 10.63 -6.82 -7.97
CA THR A 17 12.05 -7.18 -7.78
C THR A 17 12.93 -5.94 -7.54
N GLY A 18 12.93 -5.41 -6.32
CA GLY A 18 13.97 -4.53 -5.77
C GLY A 18 13.77 -3.02 -5.89
N GLY A 19 12.55 -2.52 -6.11
CA GLY A 19 12.25 -1.09 -6.24
C GLY A 19 11.78 -0.40 -4.96
N THR A 20 11.42 0.89 -5.04
CA THR A 20 10.82 1.64 -3.91
C THR A 20 9.55 0.99 -3.37
N ALA A 21 8.79 0.29 -4.23
CA ALA A 21 7.61 -0.47 -3.83
C ALA A 21 7.96 -1.64 -2.90
N ASP A 22 9.13 -2.26 -3.06
CA ASP A 22 9.59 -3.38 -2.23
C ASP A 22 10.07 -2.91 -0.87
N LEU A 23 10.82 -1.79 -0.84
CA LEU A 23 11.18 -1.15 0.42
C LEU A 23 9.94 -0.77 1.24
N LEU A 24 8.87 -0.33 0.55
CA LEU A 24 7.61 0.00 1.19
C LEU A 24 6.84 -1.25 1.61
N ALA A 25 6.85 -2.31 0.81
CA ALA A 25 6.24 -3.59 1.13
C ALA A 25 6.92 -4.27 2.34
N ASP A 26 8.24 -4.24 2.40
CA ASP A 26 9.03 -4.82 3.48
C ASP A 26 8.81 -4.05 4.78
N ALA A 27 8.90 -2.72 4.74
CA ALA A 27 8.62 -1.91 5.91
C ALA A 27 7.16 -2.07 6.38
N TRP A 28 6.20 -2.19 5.46
CA TRP A 28 4.81 -2.46 5.78
C TRP A 28 4.61 -3.80 6.50
N ARG A 29 5.23 -4.88 6.00
CA ARG A 29 5.17 -6.23 6.59
C ARG A 29 5.82 -6.30 7.96
N GLU A 30 6.91 -5.58 8.14
CA GLU A 30 7.70 -5.60 9.37
C GLU A 30 7.25 -4.54 10.39
N ASP A 31 6.12 -3.88 10.15
CA ASP A 31 5.60 -2.80 11.00
C ASP A 31 6.60 -1.65 11.22
N ARG A 32 7.49 -1.42 10.25
CA ARG A 32 8.53 -0.39 10.32
C ARG A 32 8.05 0.94 9.76
N ALA A 33 8.56 2.01 10.36
CA ALA A 33 8.40 3.35 9.81
C ALA A 33 9.17 3.48 8.48
N ILE A 34 8.56 4.15 7.51
CA ILE A 34 9.22 4.51 6.26
C ILE A 34 9.60 5.99 6.35
N PRO A 35 10.88 6.35 6.19
CA PRO A 35 11.29 7.75 6.13
C PRO A 35 10.47 8.52 5.09
N ASP A 36 10.10 9.77 5.40
CA ASP A 36 9.31 10.65 4.54
C ASP A 36 7.82 10.28 4.33
N LEU A 37 7.36 9.13 4.83
CA LEU A 37 5.96 8.72 4.83
C LEU A 37 5.44 8.59 6.26
N ALA A 38 4.78 9.64 6.74
CA ALA A 38 4.10 9.61 8.03
C ALA A 38 2.74 8.93 7.89
N PHE A 39 2.70 7.61 8.07
CA PHE A 39 1.44 6.87 8.16
C PHE A 39 1.00 6.75 9.62
N GLY A 40 -0.07 7.46 10.00
CA GLY A 40 -0.79 7.20 11.24
C GLY A 40 -1.66 5.94 11.13
N PRO A 41 -2.26 5.47 12.24
CA PRO A 41 -3.09 4.26 12.23
C PRO A 41 -4.22 4.27 11.17
N GLY A 42 -4.78 5.44 10.88
CA GLY A 42 -5.81 5.61 9.85
C GLY A 42 -5.26 5.48 8.43
N GLU A 43 -4.14 6.11 8.13
CA GLU A 43 -3.48 6.01 6.82
C GLU A 43 -2.98 4.59 6.55
N ARG A 44 -2.51 3.90 7.59
CA ARG A 44 -2.11 2.49 7.50
C ARG A 44 -3.27 1.61 7.04
N ALA A 45 -4.47 1.79 7.59
CA ALA A 45 -5.64 1.02 7.14
C ALA A 45 -6.00 1.20 5.65
N LEU A 46 -5.45 2.23 4.98
CA LEU A 46 -5.68 2.52 3.57
C LEU A 46 -4.58 1.95 2.65
N VAL A 47 -3.52 1.35 3.17
CA VAL A 47 -2.42 0.77 2.36
C VAL A 47 -2.67 -0.71 2.10
N HIS A 48 -2.60 -1.09 0.82
CA HIS A 48 -2.67 -2.47 0.35
C HIS A 48 -1.38 -2.82 -0.39
N VAL A 49 -0.66 -3.82 0.12
CA VAL A 49 0.56 -4.34 -0.52
C VAL A 49 0.23 -5.66 -1.21
N VAL A 50 0.61 -5.78 -2.48
CA VAL A 50 0.37 -6.96 -3.32
C VAL A 50 1.65 -7.29 -4.07
N GLU A 51 2.00 -8.57 -4.09
CA GLU A 51 3.07 -9.06 -4.95
C GLU A 51 2.66 -8.96 -6.43
N LEU A 52 3.53 -8.43 -7.28
CA LEU A 52 3.26 -8.22 -8.70
C LEU A 52 2.93 -9.54 -9.41
N ALA A 53 3.53 -10.64 -8.96
CA ALA A 53 3.20 -11.99 -9.42
C ALA A 53 1.74 -12.37 -9.17
N ASP A 54 1.17 -11.92 -8.05
CA ASP A 54 -0.20 -12.22 -7.62
C ASP A 54 -1.21 -11.16 -8.06
N ALA A 55 -0.74 -9.98 -8.44
CA ALA A 55 -1.54 -8.80 -8.76
C ALA A 55 -2.67 -9.11 -9.74
N ARG A 56 -2.42 -9.93 -10.77
CA ARG A 56 -3.44 -10.31 -11.76
C ARG A 56 -4.67 -10.98 -11.14
N SER A 57 -4.48 -11.77 -10.08
CA SER A 57 -5.56 -12.51 -9.42
C SER A 57 -6.25 -11.69 -8.32
N GLN A 58 -5.54 -10.74 -7.70
CA GLN A 58 -6.02 -10.00 -6.53
C GLN A 58 -6.52 -8.59 -6.85
N LEU A 59 -6.14 -8.00 -8.00
CA LEU A 59 -6.47 -6.61 -8.33
C LEU A 59 -7.97 -6.35 -8.34
N SER A 60 -8.76 -7.26 -8.90
CA SER A 60 -10.22 -7.09 -8.99
C SER A 60 -10.89 -6.99 -7.62
N ASP A 61 -10.42 -7.79 -6.66
CA ASP A 61 -10.99 -7.82 -5.31
C ASP A 61 -10.57 -6.61 -4.50
N ILE A 62 -9.34 -6.15 -4.69
CA ILE A 62 -8.83 -4.93 -4.05
C ILE A 62 -9.58 -3.71 -4.56
N VAL A 63 -9.75 -3.59 -5.88
CA VAL A 63 -10.51 -2.49 -6.49
C VAL A 63 -11.95 -2.47 -5.98
N ARG A 64 -12.61 -3.64 -5.87
CA ARG A 64 -13.97 -3.74 -5.31
C ARG A 64 -14.06 -3.28 -3.85
N ARG A 65 -13.10 -3.69 -3.01
CA ARG A 65 -13.05 -3.30 -1.59
C ARG A 65 -12.80 -1.79 -1.42
N THR A 66 -11.95 -1.21 -2.26
CA THR A 66 -11.61 0.22 -2.22
C THR A 66 -12.74 1.11 -2.73
N LEU A 67 -13.51 0.68 -3.73
CA LEU A 67 -14.58 1.48 -4.34
C LEU A 67 -15.95 1.32 -3.67
N GLY A 68 -16.07 0.49 -2.63
CA GLY A 68 -17.31 0.31 -1.89
C GLY A 68 -18.39 -0.46 -2.66
N GLY A 69 -18.00 -1.58 -3.29
CA GLY A 69 -18.96 -2.54 -3.85
C GLY A 69 -19.90 -3.15 -2.82
#